data_AF-A0A4V3AT35-F1
#
_entry.id   AF-A0A4V3AT35-F1
#
_cell.length_a   1.000
_cell.length_b   1.000
_cell.length_c   1.000
_cell.angle_alpha   90.00
_cell.angle_beta   90.00
_cell.angle_gamma   90.00
#
_symmetry.space_group_name_H-M   'P 1'
#
loop_
_entity.id
_entity.type
_entity.pdbx_description
1 polymer ?
#
loop_
_entity_poly.entity_id
_entity_poly.type
_entity_poly.pdbx_seq_one_letter_code
_entity_poly.pdbx_strand_id
1 'polypeptide(L)'
;MSLKKFEKKFEGTRFDGAMLFDVVEGVIGRKLVYKKEEKDVNERQKNHFFIELAKSYTSEATTILTASILEKHPLHVGFITAYNKGDLNEIEKVYKGLSILPSGKPIRLPLFAEKVTGNPHEFDNEGKIISALQIVREKHYGIASQNNPNAEYINQLLFDFGILKDDVTNYVTIFGLIGERNGEVLRSWKETFT
;
A
#
# COMPACT_ATOMS: atom_id res chain seq x y z
N MET A 1 36.26 10.52 13.27
CA MET A 1 36.91 11.79 12.85
C MET A 1 35.86 12.63 12.12
N SER A 2 35.69 13.92 12.43
CA SER A 2 34.71 14.78 11.74
C SER A 2 35.35 15.49 10.54
N LEU A 3 34.56 15.73 9.50
CA LEU A 3 34.98 16.41 8.26
C LEU A 3 35.70 17.74 8.55
N LYS A 4 35.15 18.52 9.51
CA LYS A 4 35.73 19.80 9.96
C LYS A 4 37.15 19.71 10.53
N LYS A 5 37.50 18.60 11.20
CA LYS A 5 38.88 18.40 11.71
C LYS A 5 39.86 18.05 10.59
N PHE A 6 39.36 17.51 9.48
CA PHE A 6 40.16 17.16 8.32
C PHE A 6 40.36 18.38 7.41
N GLU A 7 39.31 19.17 7.16
CA GLU A 7 39.38 20.47 6.45
C GLU A 7 40.39 21.40 7.12
N LYS A 8 40.34 21.53 8.45
CA LYS A 8 41.30 22.37 9.20
C LYS A 8 42.77 21.91 9.10
N LYS A 9 43.01 20.62 8.83
CA LYS A 9 44.37 20.09 8.58
C LYS A 9 44.77 20.19 7.11
N PHE A 10 43.80 20.42 6.23
CA PHE A 10 43.99 20.58 4.80
C PHE A 10 44.42 22.02 4.44
N GLU A 11 43.94 23.01 5.21
CA GLU A 11 44.28 24.46 5.18
C GLU A 11 45.74 24.80 5.58
N GLY A 12 46.70 24.01 5.14
CA GLY A 12 48.14 24.23 5.39
C GLY A 12 49.02 23.24 4.64
N THR A 13 48.46 22.56 3.64
CA THR A 13 49.17 21.62 2.78
C THR A 13 49.57 22.31 1.48
N ARG A 14 50.35 21.64 0.63
CA ARG A 14 50.64 22.15 -0.73
C ARG A 14 49.40 22.34 -1.62
N PHE A 15 48.23 21.89 -1.16
CA PHE A 15 46.94 22.03 -1.83
C PHE A 15 46.08 23.15 -1.21
N ASP A 16 46.68 24.01 -0.39
CA ASP A 16 46.04 25.18 0.19
C ASP A 16 45.49 26.07 -0.94
N GLY A 17 44.17 26.31 -0.95
CA GLY A 17 43.45 27.01 -2.02
C GLY A 17 42.69 26.12 -3.02
N ALA A 18 42.90 24.81 -3.05
CA ALA A 18 42.00 23.88 -3.77
C ALA A 18 40.81 23.49 -2.88
N MET A 19 39.60 23.31 -3.42
CA MET A 19 38.54 22.71 -2.60
C MET A 19 38.91 21.26 -2.29
N LEU A 20 38.69 20.85 -1.04
CA LEU A 20 39.00 19.49 -0.59
C LEU A 20 38.35 18.43 -1.52
N PHE A 21 37.14 18.71 -2.01
CA PHE A 21 36.43 17.84 -2.95
C PHE A 21 37.20 17.66 -4.26
N ASP A 22 37.75 18.72 -4.85
CA ASP A 22 38.49 18.65 -6.12
C ASP A 22 39.74 17.78 -6.00
N VAL A 23 40.45 17.88 -4.87
CA VAL A 23 41.65 17.06 -4.62
C VAL A 23 41.29 15.60 -4.42
N VAL A 24 40.21 15.31 -3.69
CA VAL A 24 39.75 13.93 -3.49
C VAL A 24 39.25 13.33 -4.81
N GLU A 25 38.48 14.07 -5.60
CA GLU A 25 38.04 13.62 -6.94
C GLU A 25 39.21 13.39 -7.88
N GLY A 26 40.22 14.27 -7.88
CA GLY A 26 41.43 14.14 -8.69
C GLY A 26 42.28 12.93 -8.31
N VAL A 27 42.37 12.59 -7.02
CA VAL A 27 43.11 11.40 -6.55
C VAL A 27 42.35 10.11 -6.86
N ILE A 28 41.03 10.10 -6.72
CA ILE A 28 40.19 8.91 -6.96
C ILE A 28 39.90 8.73 -8.47
N GLY A 29 40.09 9.77 -9.29
CA GLY A 29 39.91 9.72 -10.74
C GLY A 29 38.44 9.66 -11.17
N ARG A 30 37.50 10.01 -10.28
CA ARG A 30 36.05 10.04 -10.55
C ARG A 30 35.39 11.14 -9.73
N LYS A 31 34.31 11.72 -10.28
CA LYS A 31 33.48 12.67 -9.54
C LYS A 31 32.78 11.99 -8.36
N LEU A 32 32.80 12.64 -7.21
CA LEU A 32 32.05 12.24 -6.03
C LEU A 32 30.61 12.69 -6.23
N VAL A 33 29.77 11.79 -6.75
CA VAL A 33 28.32 12.00 -6.70
C VAL A 33 27.93 12.04 -5.23
N TYR A 34 27.45 13.18 -4.76
CA TYR A 34 27.01 13.33 -3.38
C TYR A 34 25.87 12.35 -3.13
N LYS A 35 25.90 11.60 -2.01
CA LYS A 35 24.81 10.67 -1.60
C LYS A 35 23.41 11.29 -1.63
N LYS A 36 23.31 12.62 -1.59
CA LYS A 36 22.06 13.37 -1.69
C LYS A 36 21.52 13.40 -3.13
N GLU A 37 22.37 13.61 -4.13
CA GLU A 37 21.96 13.65 -5.55
C GLU A 37 21.49 12.28 -6.04
N GLU A 38 22.18 11.20 -5.64
CA GLU A 38 21.77 9.83 -5.96
C GLU A 38 20.39 9.49 -5.39
N LYS A 39 20.11 9.95 -4.16
CA LYS A 39 18.82 9.76 -3.50
C LYS A 39 17.70 10.53 -4.20
N ASP A 40 17.97 11.77 -4.62
CA ASP A 40 17.00 12.60 -5.33
C ASP A 40 16.66 12.02 -6.72
N VAL A 41 17.64 11.49 -7.45
CA VAL A 41 17.42 10.81 -8.73
C VAL A 41 16.58 9.55 -8.55
N ASN A 42 16.89 8.73 -7.55
CA ASN A 42 16.14 7.50 -7.27
C ASN A 42 14.69 7.80 -6.85
N GLU A 43 14.47 8.84 -6.02
CA GLU A 43 13.12 9.27 -5.64
C GLU A 43 12.32 9.77 -6.85
N ARG A 44 12.95 10.51 -7.78
CA ARG A 44 12.31 10.95 -9.03
C ARG A 44 11.94 9.77 -9.92
N GLN A 45 12.84 8.82 -10.15
CA GLN A 45 12.58 7.65 -10.99
C GLN A 45 11.44 6.80 -10.42
N LYS A 46 11.45 6.56 -9.11
CA LYS A 46 10.38 5.86 -8.41
C LYS A 46 9.04 6.58 -8.54
N ASN A 47 9.01 7.90 -8.29
CA ASN A 47 7.77 8.67 -8.40
C ASN A 47 7.24 8.64 -9.84
N HIS A 48 8.13 8.77 -10.83
CA HIS A 48 7.78 8.65 -12.24
C HIS A 48 7.16 7.29 -12.57
N PHE A 49 7.75 6.19 -12.06
CA PHE A 49 7.20 4.85 -12.25
C PHE A 49 5.74 4.73 -11.79
N PHE A 50 5.42 5.15 -10.55
CA PHE A 50 4.04 5.06 -10.05
C PHE A 50 3.08 5.99 -10.81
N ILE A 51 3.54 7.17 -11.25
CA ILE A 51 2.74 8.10 -12.06
C ILE A 51 2.42 7.50 -13.43
N GLU A 52 3.40 6.91 -14.13
CA GLU A 52 3.17 6.26 -15.42
C GLU A 52 2.28 5.02 -15.29
N LEU A 53 2.40 4.29 -14.18
CA LEU A 53 1.54 3.14 -13.90
C LEU A 53 0.07 3.57 -13.70
N ALA A 54 -0.17 4.69 -13.02
CA ALA A 54 -1.51 5.27 -12.86
C ALA A 54 -2.12 5.70 -14.20
N LYS A 55 -1.30 6.24 -15.11
CA LYS A 55 -1.75 6.59 -16.47
C LYS A 55 -2.11 5.36 -17.29
N SER A 56 -1.29 4.31 -17.18
CA SER A 56 -1.50 3.04 -17.91
C SER A 56 -2.76 2.32 -17.44
N TYR A 57 -3.07 2.39 -16.14
CA TYR A 57 -4.26 1.82 -15.53
C TYR A 57 -5.18 2.93 -15.00
N THR A 58 -5.87 3.60 -15.93
CA THR A 58 -6.67 4.79 -15.58
C THR A 58 -7.91 4.40 -14.77
N SER A 59 -7.92 4.78 -13.50
CA SER A 59 -9.10 4.74 -12.62
C SER A 59 -8.93 5.74 -11.46
N GLU A 60 -10.02 6.06 -10.78
CA GLU A 60 -9.95 6.89 -9.57
C GLU A 60 -9.12 6.20 -8.48
N ALA A 61 -9.33 4.90 -8.28
CA ALA A 61 -8.61 4.11 -7.27
C ALA A 61 -7.09 4.08 -7.49
N THR A 62 -6.62 3.94 -8.75
CA THR A 62 -5.18 3.97 -9.07
C THR A 62 -4.57 5.35 -8.89
N THR A 63 -5.34 6.40 -9.16
CA THR A 63 -4.92 7.79 -8.90
C THR A 63 -4.76 8.04 -7.40
N ILE A 64 -5.71 7.58 -6.59
CA ILE A 64 -5.67 7.68 -5.13
C ILE A 64 -4.50 6.90 -4.54
N LEU A 65 -4.28 5.66 -4.99
CA LEU A 65 -3.15 4.85 -4.54
C LEU A 65 -1.83 5.57 -4.83
N THR A 66 -1.68 6.09 -6.05
CA THR A 66 -0.47 6.80 -6.47
C THR A 66 -0.22 8.05 -5.65
N ALA A 67 -1.22 8.90 -5.47
CA ALA A 67 -1.13 10.09 -4.63
C ALA A 67 -0.72 9.72 -3.20
N SER A 68 -1.33 8.68 -2.64
CA SER A 68 -1.04 8.21 -1.27
C SER A 68 0.38 7.64 -1.12
N ILE A 69 0.92 6.98 -2.15
CA ILE A 69 2.32 6.51 -2.17
C ILE A 69 3.28 7.71 -2.19
N LEU A 70 3.00 8.73 -3.01
CA LEU A 70 3.81 9.95 -3.09
C LEU A 70 3.76 10.76 -1.79
N GLU A 71 2.60 10.81 -1.13
CA GLU A 71 2.36 11.42 0.18
C GLU A 71 2.93 10.60 1.35
N LYS A 72 3.48 9.41 1.08
CA LYS A 72 4.07 8.50 2.10
C LYS A 72 3.06 8.04 3.15
N HIS A 73 1.83 7.74 2.72
CA HIS A 73 0.78 7.14 3.55
C HIS A 73 1.30 5.95 4.37
N PRO A 74 0.89 5.70 5.63
CA PRO A 74 1.46 4.62 6.47
C PRO A 74 1.59 3.24 5.78
N LEU A 75 0.61 2.87 4.95
CA LEU A 75 0.60 1.62 4.18
C LEU A 75 1.45 1.61 2.88
N HIS A 76 2.13 2.71 2.53
CA HIS A 76 2.94 2.81 1.30
C HIS A 76 4.18 1.90 1.31
N VAL A 77 4.68 1.53 2.50
CA VAL A 77 5.97 0.84 2.68
C VAL A 77 6.06 -0.46 1.89
N GLY A 78 4.96 -1.21 1.78
CA GLY A 78 4.91 -2.45 1.00
C GLY A 78 5.19 -2.23 -0.48
N PHE A 79 4.67 -1.14 -1.05
CA PHE A 79 4.87 -0.78 -2.47
C PHE A 79 6.30 -0.30 -2.74
N ILE A 80 6.85 0.50 -1.83
CA ILE A 80 8.25 0.96 -1.94
C ILE A 80 9.21 -0.22 -1.83
N THR A 81 8.93 -1.16 -0.92
CA THR A 81 9.75 -2.36 -0.74
C THR A 81 9.72 -3.23 -1.99
N ALA A 82 8.56 -3.43 -2.59
CA ALA A 82 8.41 -4.20 -3.84
C ALA A 82 9.14 -3.53 -5.00
N TYR A 83 9.03 -2.19 -5.13
CA TYR A 83 9.74 -1.44 -6.16
C TYR A 83 11.26 -1.61 -6.01
N ASN A 84 11.77 -1.46 -4.79
CA ASN A 84 13.21 -1.60 -4.52
C ASN A 84 13.74 -3.02 -4.74
N LYS A 85 12.89 -4.05 -4.59
CA LYS A 85 13.22 -5.45 -4.89
C LYS A 85 13.14 -5.79 -6.37
N GLY A 86 12.55 -4.92 -7.19
CA GLY A 86 12.29 -5.17 -8.61
C GLY A 86 11.01 -6.00 -8.86
N ASP A 87 10.14 -6.15 -7.87
CA ASP A 87 8.87 -6.89 -7.96
C ASP A 87 7.78 -6.05 -8.70
N LEU A 88 8.14 -5.47 -9.84
CA LEU A 88 7.30 -4.51 -10.57
C LEU A 88 5.99 -5.13 -11.06
N ASN A 89 6.04 -6.41 -11.47
CA ASN A 89 4.85 -7.17 -11.88
C ASN A 89 3.83 -7.30 -10.73
N GLU A 90 4.28 -7.41 -9.48
CA GLU A 90 3.35 -7.49 -8.34
C GLU A 90 2.63 -6.15 -8.12
N ILE A 91 3.33 -5.03 -8.32
CA ILE A 91 2.74 -3.69 -8.26
C ILE A 91 1.75 -3.51 -9.42
N GLU A 92 2.14 -3.92 -10.62
CA GLU A 92 1.30 -3.85 -11.82
C GLU A 92 -0.01 -4.63 -11.66
N LYS A 93 0.04 -5.85 -11.09
CA LYS A 93 -1.15 -6.63 -10.75
C LYS A 93 -2.11 -5.87 -9.84
N VAL A 94 -1.60 -5.13 -8.84
CA VAL A 94 -2.44 -4.31 -7.95
C VAL A 94 -3.08 -3.16 -8.73
N TYR A 95 -2.32 -2.42 -9.54
CA TYR A 95 -2.86 -1.32 -10.36
C TYR A 95 -3.91 -1.79 -11.36
N LYS A 96 -3.64 -2.92 -12.04
CA LYS A 96 -4.62 -3.58 -12.90
C LYS A 96 -5.87 -3.96 -12.12
N GLY A 97 -5.71 -4.59 -10.96
CA GLY A 97 -6.83 -4.94 -10.07
C GLY A 97 -7.70 -3.75 -9.70
N LEU A 98 -7.09 -2.64 -9.27
CA LEU A 98 -7.79 -1.41 -8.95
C LEU A 98 -8.53 -0.81 -10.16
N SER A 99 -7.97 -0.92 -11.36
CA SER A 99 -8.60 -0.37 -12.57
C SER A 99 -9.84 -1.13 -13.04
N ILE A 100 -10.00 -2.39 -12.60
CA ILE A 100 -11.13 -3.23 -12.99
C ILE A 100 -12.00 -3.65 -11.80
N LEU A 101 -12.02 -2.83 -10.74
CA LEU A 101 -12.88 -3.06 -9.59
C LEU A 101 -14.36 -3.16 -10.01
N PRO A 102 -15.13 -4.09 -9.44
CA PRO A 102 -16.55 -4.22 -9.71
C PRO A 102 -17.34 -2.96 -9.35
N SER A 103 -18.10 -2.42 -10.29
CA SER A 103 -19.04 -1.30 -10.07
C SER A 103 -20.51 -1.73 -10.03
N GLY A 104 -20.77 -3.04 -10.10
CA GLY A 104 -22.11 -3.61 -10.20
C GLY A 104 -22.21 -4.95 -9.49
N LYS A 105 -22.42 -6.03 -10.25
CA LYS A 105 -22.57 -7.38 -9.67
C LYS A 105 -21.27 -7.79 -8.95
N PRO A 106 -21.35 -8.19 -7.68
CA PRO A 106 -20.18 -8.71 -6.97
C PRO A 106 -19.58 -9.93 -7.65
N ILE A 107 -18.25 -10.09 -7.53
CA ILE A 107 -17.48 -11.20 -8.08
C ILE A 107 -16.73 -11.93 -6.97
N ARG A 108 -16.57 -13.25 -7.10
CA ARG A 108 -15.77 -14.04 -6.16
C ARG A 108 -14.29 -13.67 -6.28
N LEU A 109 -13.58 -13.68 -5.16
CA LEU A 109 -12.16 -13.32 -5.08
C LEU A 109 -11.30 -14.16 -6.05
N PRO A 110 -11.48 -15.49 -6.19
CA PRO A 110 -10.68 -16.25 -7.15
C PRO A 110 -10.97 -15.89 -8.60
N LEU A 111 -12.24 -15.62 -8.95
CA LEU A 111 -12.60 -15.16 -10.30
C LEU A 111 -12.04 -13.76 -10.59
N PHE A 112 -12.02 -12.89 -9.58
CA PHE A 112 -11.38 -11.58 -9.68
C PHE A 112 -9.87 -11.72 -9.88
N ALA A 113 -9.20 -12.55 -9.07
CA ALA A 113 -7.78 -12.81 -9.16
C ALA A 113 -7.39 -13.40 -10.52
N GLU A 114 -8.15 -14.36 -11.03
CA GLU A 114 -7.98 -14.94 -12.37
C GLU A 114 -8.16 -13.87 -13.47
N LYS A 115 -9.20 -13.04 -13.38
CA LYS A 115 -9.42 -11.96 -14.35
C LYS A 115 -8.28 -10.93 -14.37
N VAL A 116 -7.70 -10.63 -13.22
CA VAL A 116 -6.60 -9.67 -13.11
C VAL A 116 -5.27 -10.29 -13.53
N THR A 117 -4.99 -11.52 -13.13
CA THR A 117 -3.61 -12.06 -13.09
C THR A 117 -3.45 -13.36 -13.89
N GLY A 118 -4.55 -14.01 -14.28
CA GLY A 118 -4.58 -15.36 -14.85
C GLY A 118 -4.46 -16.48 -13.81
N ASN A 119 -4.32 -16.14 -12.52
CA ASN A 119 -4.18 -17.10 -11.42
C ASN A 119 -5.26 -16.85 -10.35
N PRO A 120 -6.19 -17.82 -10.13
CA PRO A 120 -7.25 -17.68 -9.12
C PRO A 120 -6.75 -17.50 -7.69
N HIS A 121 -5.52 -17.94 -7.38
CA HIS A 121 -4.94 -17.88 -6.04
C HIS A 121 -4.00 -16.69 -5.83
N GLU A 122 -3.84 -15.81 -6.83
CA GLU A 122 -2.83 -14.75 -6.77
C GLU A 122 -3.04 -13.78 -5.60
N PHE A 123 -4.30 -13.54 -5.22
CA PHE A 123 -4.66 -12.64 -4.14
C PHE A 123 -4.90 -13.32 -2.79
N ASP A 124 -4.61 -14.62 -2.66
CA ASP A 124 -4.74 -15.34 -1.39
C ASP A 124 -3.70 -14.88 -0.36
N ASN A 125 -2.55 -14.36 -0.81
CA ASN A 125 -1.51 -13.75 0.02
C ASN A 125 -1.62 -12.20 0.10
N GLU A 126 -2.86 -11.69 -0.04
CA GLU A 126 -3.53 -10.45 0.40
C GLU A 126 -2.75 -9.13 0.65
N GLY A 127 -1.48 -9.10 1.05
CA GLY A 127 -0.87 -7.92 1.68
C GLY A 127 -0.97 -6.61 0.88
N LYS A 128 -0.63 -6.61 -0.41
CA LYS A 128 -0.57 -5.37 -1.21
C LYS A 128 -1.92 -4.93 -1.75
N ILE A 129 -2.74 -5.87 -2.25
CA ILE A 129 -4.09 -5.53 -2.72
C ILE A 129 -4.97 -5.05 -1.56
N ILE A 130 -4.88 -5.68 -0.38
CA ILE A 130 -5.58 -5.22 0.82
C ILE A 130 -5.06 -3.85 1.27
N SER A 131 -3.74 -3.62 1.25
CA SER A 131 -3.18 -2.29 1.56
C SER A 131 -3.68 -1.21 0.60
N ALA A 132 -3.76 -1.51 -0.70
CA ALA A 132 -4.30 -0.60 -1.69
C ALA A 132 -5.79 -0.29 -1.46
N LEU A 133 -6.61 -1.32 -1.23
CA LEU A 133 -8.05 -1.14 -0.97
C LEU A 133 -8.30 -0.35 0.31
N GLN A 134 -7.50 -0.56 1.37
CA GLN A 134 -7.59 0.25 2.61
C GLN A 134 -7.32 1.74 2.34
N ILE A 135 -6.26 2.05 1.60
CA ILE A 135 -5.93 3.44 1.20
C ILE A 135 -7.08 4.07 0.43
N VAL A 136 -7.63 3.35 -0.55
CA VAL A 136 -8.74 3.83 -1.37
C VAL A 136 -9.99 4.03 -0.52
N ARG A 137 -10.31 3.09 0.38
CA ARG A 137 -11.47 3.18 1.28
C ARG A 137 -11.35 4.35 2.25
N GLU A 138 -10.16 4.58 2.80
CA GLU A 138 -9.89 5.67 3.72
C GLU A 138 -10.11 7.03 3.04
N LYS A 139 -9.62 7.21 1.82
CA LYS A 139 -9.79 8.46 1.07
C LYS A 139 -11.22 8.70 0.60
N HIS A 140 -11.96 7.65 0.21
CA HIS A 140 -13.35 7.79 -0.26
C HIS A 140 -14.37 7.91 0.86
N TYR A 141 -14.23 7.10 1.91
CA TYR A 141 -15.26 6.93 2.94
C TYR A 141 -14.83 7.41 4.32
N GLY A 142 -13.58 7.88 4.48
CA GLY A 142 -13.04 8.35 5.76
C GLY A 142 -12.83 7.23 6.78
N ILE A 143 -12.82 5.96 6.35
CA ILE A 143 -12.66 4.81 7.24
C ILE A 143 -11.16 4.49 7.38
N ALA A 144 -10.63 4.64 8.60
CA ALA A 144 -9.21 4.46 8.86
C ALA A 144 -8.67 3.07 8.47
N SER A 145 -7.46 3.06 7.92
CA SER A 145 -6.66 1.86 7.66
C SER A 145 -6.23 1.12 8.94
N GLN A 146 -6.04 -0.19 8.84
CA GLN A 146 -5.48 -1.06 9.88
C GLN A 146 -4.13 -1.65 9.44
N ASN A 147 -3.14 -1.62 10.34
CA ASN A 147 -1.81 -2.19 10.05
C ASN A 147 -1.80 -3.73 10.03
N ASN A 148 -2.68 -4.36 10.81
CA ASN A 148 -2.81 -5.82 10.88
C ASN A 148 -4.30 -6.19 10.89
N PRO A 149 -4.99 -6.06 9.74
CA PRO A 149 -6.41 -6.31 9.66
C PRO A 149 -6.72 -7.79 9.92
N ASN A 150 -7.78 -8.05 10.68
CA ASN A 150 -8.27 -9.41 10.88
C ASN A 150 -9.12 -9.87 9.67
N ALA A 151 -9.49 -11.15 9.66
CA ALA A 151 -10.26 -11.74 8.57
C ALA A 151 -11.63 -11.06 8.35
N GLU A 152 -12.29 -10.62 9.42
CA GLU A 152 -13.58 -9.91 9.34
C GLU A 152 -13.43 -8.56 8.65
N TYR A 153 -12.43 -7.77 9.03
CA TYR A 153 -12.11 -6.50 8.39
C TYR A 153 -11.77 -6.69 6.91
N ILE A 154 -10.97 -7.72 6.58
CA ILE A 154 -10.62 -8.04 5.20
C ILE A 154 -11.86 -8.41 4.39
N ASN A 155 -12.74 -9.24 4.95
CA ASN A 155 -13.99 -9.61 4.30
C ASN A 155 -14.88 -8.40 4.05
N GLN A 156 -15.05 -7.52 5.04
CA GLN A 156 -15.80 -6.28 4.87
C GLN A 156 -15.16 -5.36 3.83
N LEU A 157 -13.83 -5.20 3.87
CA LEU A 157 -13.09 -4.39 2.91
C LEU A 157 -13.30 -4.89 1.48
N LEU A 158 -13.14 -6.20 1.24
CA LEU A 158 -13.38 -6.81 -0.07
C LEU A 158 -14.83 -6.59 -0.51
N PHE A 159 -15.78 -6.77 0.40
CA PHE A 159 -17.20 -6.56 0.15
C PHE A 159 -17.53 -5.12 -0.25
N ASP A 160 -16.91 -4.13 0.41
CA ASP A 160 -17.08 -2.70 0.10
C ASP A 160 -16.67 -2.39 -1.36
N PHE A 161 -15.77 -3.19 -1.93
CA PHE A 161 -15.32 -3.10 -3.33
C PHE A 161 -15.96 -4.14 -4.26
N GLY A 162 -17.05 -4.80 -3.82
CA GLY A 162 -17.79 -5.77 -4.63
C GLY A 162 -17.06 -7.10 -4.86
N ILE A 163 -16.10 -7.45 -4.00
CA ILE A 163 -15.35 -8.69 -4.06
C ILE A 163 -15.79 -9.61 -2.92
N LEU A 164 -16.15 -10.85 -3.23
CA LEU A 164 -16.63 -11.84 -2.27
C LEU A 164 -15.54 -12.89 -1.99
N LYS A 165 -15.09 -13.01 -0.74
CA LYS A 165 -14.21 -14.10 -0.33
C LYS A 165 -15.02 -15.41 -0.26
N ASP A 166 -14.46 -16.51 -0.78
CA ASP A 166 -15.24 -17.64 -1.30
C ASP A 166 -15.98 -18.52 -0.27
N ASP A 167 -15.80 -18.33 1.05
CA ASP A 167 -16.48 -19.16 2.04
C ASP A 167 -17.03 -18.35 3.23
N VAL A 168 -18.33 -18.56 3.45
CA VAL A 168 -19.12 -18.19 4.64
C VAL A 168 -19.45 -16.69 4.76
N THR A 169 -20.35 -16.20 3.90
CA THR A 169 -21.37 -15.26 4.37
C THR A 169 -22.29 -16.00 5.34
N ASN A 170 -21.84 -16.23 6.57
CA ASN A 170 -22.77 -16.44 7.68
C ASN A 170 -23.28 -15.06 8.10
N TYR A 171 -24.07 -14.42 7.24
CA TYR A 171 -25.13 -13.58 7.77
C TYR A 171 -26.12 -14.54 8.42
N VAL A 172 -25.84 -14.93 9.67
CA VAL A 172 -26.88 -15.52 10.51
C VAL A 172 -27.77 -14.35 10.87
N THR A 173 -28.88 -14.21 10.17
CA THR A 173 -29.95 -13.37 10.69
C THR A 173 -30.55 -14.12 11.87
N ILE A 174 -30.20 -13.70 13.08
CA ILE A 174 -30.78 -14.27 14.30
C ILE A 174 -32.15 -13.64 14.47
N PHE A 175 -33.19 -14.44 14.23
CA PHE A 175 -34.58 -14.09 14.54
C PHE A 175 -35.08 -14.98 15.67
N GLY A 176 -35.87 -14.40 16.60
CA GLY A 176 -36.48 -15.17 17.69
C GLY A 176 -35.57 -15.46 18.88
N LEU A 177 -34.68 -14.54 19.26
CA LEU A 177 -34.00 -14.62 20.55
C LEU A 177 -35.03 -14.60 21.69
N ILE A 178 -34.97 -15.60 22.56
CA ILE A 178 -35.81 -15.70 23.77
C ILE A 178 -34.87 -15.66 24.98
N GLY A 179 -35.04 -14.64 25.82
CA GLY A 179 -34.37 -14.61 27.12
C GLY A 179 -35.12 -15.48 28.12
N GLU A 180 -34.44 -16.36 28.83
CA GLU A 180 -35.01 -17.16 29.94
C GLU A 180 -34.22 -16.90 31.22
N ARG A 181 -34.92 -16.79 32.35
CA ARG A 181 -34.31 -16.75 33.67
C ARG A 181 -35.06 -17.69 34.61
N ASN A 182 -34.34 -18.64 35.19
CA ASN A 182 -34.88 -19.61 36.17
C ASN A 182 -36.10 -20.41 35.66
N GLY A 183 -36.14 -20.81 34.38
CA GLY A 183 -37.29 -21.54 33.83
C GLY A 183 -38.37 -20.66 33.20
N GLU A 184 -38.29 -19.32 33.34
CA GLU A 184 -39.30 -18.41 32.83
C GLU A 184 -38.79 -17.51 31.70
N VAL A 185 -39.58 -17.43 30.63
CA VAL A 185 -39.30 -16.57 29.47
C VAL A 185 -39.54 -15.10 29.82
N LEU A 186 -38.53 -14.27 29.60
CA LEU A 186 -38.56 -12.82 29.79
C LEU A 186 -39.40 -12.16 28.69
N ARG A 187 -40.63 -11.79 29.02
CA ARG A 187 -41.56 -11.12 28.09
C ARG A 187 -41.01 -9.82 27.48
N SER A 188 -40.16 -9.09 28.20
CA SER A 188 -39.53 -7.85 27.73
C SER A 188 -38.64 -8.04 26.49
N TRP A 189 -38.20 -9.26 26.21
CA TRP A 189 -37.40 -9.59 25.02
C TRP A 189 -38.24 -10.11 23.84
N LYS A 190 -39.54 -10.33 24.06
CA LYS A 190 -40.44 -10.91 23.07
C LYS A 190 -41.09 -9.86 22.14
N GLU A 191 -41.13 -8.59 22.56
CA GLU A 191 -41.88 -7.52 21.86
C GLU A 191 -41.10 -6.78 20.76
N THR A 192 -39.82 -7.07 20.53
CA THR A 192 -39.03 -6.38 19.49
C THR A 192 -39.28 -6.91 18.07
N PHE A 193 -40.30 -7.76 17.88
CA PHE A 193 -40.63 -8.38 16.60
C PHE A 193 -42.10 -8.16 16.24
N THR A 194 -42.46 -6.94 15.85
CA THR A 194 -43.68 -6.68 15.07
C THR A 194 -43.36 -5.72 13.93
#